data_AF-A0A426TRT0-F1
#
_entry.id   AF-A0A426TRT0-F1
#
_cell.length_a   1.000
_cell.length_b   1.000
_cell.length_c   1.000
_cell.angle_alpha   90.00
_cell.angle_beta   90.00
_cell.angle_gamma   90.00
#
_symmetry.space_group_name_H-M   'P 1'
#
loop_
_entity.id
_entity.type
_entity.pdbx_description
1 polymer ?
#
loop_
_entity_poly.entity_id
_entity_poly.type
_entity_poly.pdbx_seq_one_letter_code
_entity_poly.pdbx_strand_id
1 'polypeptide(L)'
;MYVRWVIRRHKNAAIADTNFFDAYLVASFRDRRGVPRQRTICYLGNIRQIGASFPTIEREIFLLRAERILESIDELSESDRLEAMEALRQKVPPLDRDEVLNAFVENLRWYRRWWEQNGGGPSDEELLTIVRLARGRVGPI
;
A
#
# COMPACT_ATOMS: atom_id res chain seq x y z
N MET A 1 16.97 9.47 -6.23
CA MET A 1 16.56 10.05 -4.90
C MET A 1 16.56 8.93 -3.85
N TYR A 2 15.96 9.04 -2.66
CA TYR A 2 15.77 7.86 -1.79
C TYR A 2 14.52 7.95 -0.89
N VAL A 3 14.04 6.79 -0.44
CA VAL A 3 12.92 6.68 0.52
C VAL A 3 13.46 6.69 1.95
N ARG A 4 13.00 7.66 2.75
CA ARG A 4 13.27 7.74 4.18
C ARG A 4 12.06 7.24 4.96
N TRP A 5 12.32 6.32 5.89
CA TRP A 5 11.32 5.81 6.83
C TRP A 5 11.42 6.51 8.18
N VAL A 6 10.30 6.96 8.72
CA VAL A 6 10.16 7.42 10.11
C VAL A 6 9.25 6.44 10.83
N ILE A 7 9.73 5.88 11.94
CA ILE A 7 9.02 4.85 12.70
C ILE A 7 8.54 5.45 14.02
N ARG A 8 7.25 5.32 14.30
CA ARG A 8 6.64 5.77 15.55
C ARG A 8 5.95 4.60 16.24
N ARG A 9 6.19 4.43 17.54
CA ARG A 9 5.45 3.45 18.35
C ARG A 9 4.08 4.00 18.74
N HIS A 10 3.09 3.12 18.88
CA HIS A 10 1.83 3.51 19.50
C HIS A 10 2.06 4.06 20.91
N LYS A 11 1.35 5.14 21.29
CA LYS A 11 1.54 5.82 22.59
C LYS A 11 1.33 4.88 23.78
N ASN A 12 0.44 3.90 23.61
CA ASN A 12 0.16 2.85 24.60
C ASN A 12 0.73 1.51 24.13
N ALA A 13 2.06 1.43 23.97
CA ALA A 13 2.75 0.23 23.48
C ALA A 13 2.56 -1.00 24.39
N ALA A 14 2.17 -0.81 25.65
CA ALA A 14 1.84 -1.90 26.58
C ALA A 14 0.50 -2.60 26.25
N ILE A 15 -0.36 -1.98 25.45
CA ILE A 15 -1.72 -2.47 25.14
C ILE A 15 -1.85 -2.85 23.66
N ALA A 16 -1.14 -2.15 22.78
CA ALA A 16 -1.15 -2.42 21.34
C ALA A 16 0.27 -2.52 20.81
N ASP A 17 0.64 -3.70 20.33
CA ASP A 17 1.90 -3.97 19.65
C ASP A 17 1.83 -3.47 18.21
N THR A 18 1.81 -2.14 18.07
CA THR A 18 1.63 -1.45 16.80
C THR A 18 2.71 -0.39 16.58
N ASN A 19 3.37 -0.47 15.43
CA ASN A 19 4.29 0.55 14.93
C ASN A 19 3.73 1.21 13.67
N PHE A 20 3.99 2.50 13.52
CA PHE A 20 3.60 3.30 12.36
C PHE A 20 4.85 3.62 11.55
N PHE A 21 4.83 3.27 10.26
CA PHE A 21 5.93 3.52 9.33
C PHE A 21 5.49 4.58 8.32
N ASP A 22 6.04 5.78 8.47
CA ASP A 22 5.82 6.91 7.57
C ASP A 22 6.95 6.94 6.51
N ALA A 23 6.58 6.92 5.23
CA ALA A 23 7.51 6.96 4.11
C ALA A 23 7.57 8.36 3.49
N TYR A 24 8.78 8.85 3.23
CA TYR A 24 9.03 10.14 2.59
C TYR A 24 10.01 9.97 1.44
N LEU A 25 9.72 10.59 0.29
CA LEU A 25 10.71 10.75 -0.77
C LEU A 25 11.62 11.92 -0.42
N VAL A 26 12.93 11.69 -0.44
CA VAL A 26 13.93 12.69 -0.07
C VAL A 26 14.96 12.83 -1.19
N ALA A 27 15.30 14.06 -1.54
CA ALA A 27 16.40 14.37 -2.44
C ALA A 27 17.62 14.85 -1.64
N SER A 28 18.78 14.30 -1.97
CA SER A 28 20.08 14.77 -1.48
C SER A 28 20.72 15.67 -2.52
N PHE A 29 21.27 16.80 -2.09
CA PHE A 29 21.97 17.76 -2.95
C PHE A 29 23.11 18.41 -2.17
N ARG A 30 24.03 19.11 -2.86
CA ARG A 30 25.03 19.96 -2.21
C ARG A 30 24.64 21.41 -2.35
N ASP A 31 24.77 22.18 -1.27
CA ASP A 31 24.55 23.63 -1.34
C ASP A 31 25.71 24.34 -2.06
N ARG A 32 25.62 25.68 -2.20
CA ARG A 32 26.63 26.49 -2.89
C ARG A 32 28.04 26.41 -2.26
N ARG A 33 28.15 25.97 -1.01
CA ARG A 33 29.43 25.75 -0.30
C ARG A 33 29.89 24.29 -0.38
N GLY A 34 29.21 23.46 -1.17
CA GLY A 34 29.49 22.04 -1.31
C GLY A 34 28.98 21.19 -0.13
N VAL A 35 28.25 21.75 0.84
CA VAL A 35 27.81 21.01 2.03
C VAL A 35 26.60 20.13 1.66
N PRO A 36 26.58 18.84 2.06
CA PRO A 36 25.45 17.97 1.79
C PRO A 36 24.19 18.44 2.53
N ARG A 37 23.07 18.50 1.81
CA ARG A 37 21.74 18.87 2.29
C ARG A 37 20.72 17.84 1.82
N GLN A 38 19.61 17.81 2.53
CA GLN A 38 18.46 16.96 2.21
C GLN A 38 17.21 17.82 2.19
N ARG A 39 16.31 17.53 1.24
CA ARG A 39 14.96 18.09 1.20
C ARG A 39 13.94 16.97 1.06
N THR A 40 12.88 17.04 1.84
CA THR A 40 11.69 16.20 1.61
C THR A 40 11.01 16.67 0.33
N ILE A 41 10.80 15.76 -0.59
CA ILE A 41 10.06 16.00 -1.83
C ILE A 41 8.58 15.80 -1.58
N CYS A 42 8.20 14.64 -1.05
CA CYS A 42 6.81 14.33 -0.73
C CYS A 42 6.69 13.30 0.38
N TYR A 43 5.49 13.19 0.92
CA TYR A 43 5.07 12.11 1.79
C TYR A 43 4.40 11.02 0.96
N LEU A 44 4.89 9.78 1.05
CA LEU A 44 4.45 8.64 0.25
C LEU A 44 3.37 7.80 0.95
N GLY A 45 3.12 8.06 2.23
CA GLY A 45 2.06 7.41 3.00
C GLY A 45 2.54 6.76 4.28
N ASN A 46 1.59 6.13 4.98
CA ASN A 46 1.82 5.40 6.21
C ASN A 46 1.30 3.96 6.07
N ILE A 47 2.02 3.04 6.70
CA ILE A 47 1.58 1.67 6.93
C ILE A 47 1.80 1.29 8.39
N ARG A 48 0.86 0.52 8.94
CA ARG A 48 0.93 0.01 10.30
C ARG A 48 1.53 -1.39 10.31
N GLN A 49 2.49 -1.61 11.19
CA GLN A 49 2.95 -2.95 11.55
C GLN A 49 2.24 -3.36 12.83
N ILE A 50 1.65 -4.55 12.83
CA ILE A 50 1.03 -5.15 14.02
C ILE A 50 1.83 -6.41 14.34
N GLY A 51 2.37 -6.48 15.56
CA GLY A 51 3.39 -7.48 15.89
C GLY A 51 4.60 -7.36 14.98
N ALA A 52 4.98 -8.46 14.34
CA ALA A 52 6.11 -8.51 13.42
C ALA A 52 5.74 -8.20 11.95
N SER A 53 4.46 -8.08 11.60
CA SER A 53 3.99 -8.08 10.21
C SER A 53 3.26 -6.81 9.81
N PHE A 54 3.41 -6.42 8.54
CA PHE A 54 2.48 -5.49 7.90
C PHE A 54 1.23 -6.26 7.43
N PRO A 55 0.00 -5.82 7.77
CA PRO A 55 -1.21 -6.48 7.32
C PRO A 55 -1.30 -6.54 5.79
N THR A 56 -1.67 -7.71 5.27
CA THR A 56 -1.71 -8.04 3.84
C THR A 56 -2.35 -6.94 2.98
N ILE A 57 -3.66 -6.71 3.11
CA ILE A 57 -4.38 -5.73 2.28
C ILE A 57 -3.84 -4.29 2.46
N GLU A 58 -3.33 -3.95 3.65
CA GLU A 58 -2.75 -2.63 3.91
C GLU A 58 -1.44 -2.41 3.15
N ARG A 59 -0.65 -3.46 2.90
CA ARG A 59 0.56 -3.38 2.07
C ARG A 59 0.22 -2.94 0.65
N GLU A 60 -0.77 -3.58 0.04
CA GLU A 60 -1.17 -3.28 -1.34
C GLU A 60 -1.76 -1.87 -1.45
N ILE A 61 -2.66 -1.50 -0.52
CA ILE A 61 -3.25 -0.16 -0.49
C ILE A 61 -2.17 0.91 -0.27
N PHE A 62 -1.14 0.64 0.54
CA PHE A 62 0.00 1.53 0.72
C PHE A 62 0.79 1.70 -0.58
N LEU A 63 1.18 0.61 -1.24
CA LEU A 63 1.97 0.64 -2.47
C LEU A 63 1.23 1.36 -3.61
N LEU A 64 -0.06 1.06 -3.82
CA LEU A 64 -0.89 1.73 -4.84
C LEU A 64 -1.04 3.24 -4.60
N ARG A 65 -1.17 3.66 -3.34
CA ARG A 65 -1.22 5.09 -3.01
C ARG A 65 0.12 5.77 -3.26
N ALA A 66 1.22 5.12 -2.88
CA ALA A 66 2.56 5.66 -3.09
C ALA A 66 2.88 5.80 -4.59
N GLU A 67 2.52 4.79 -5.40
CA GLU A 67 2.66 4.82 -6.86
C GLU A 67 1.92 6.03 -7.46
N ARG A 68 0.63 6.21 -7.13
CA ARG A 68 -0.15 7.37 -7.59
C ARG A 68 0.44 8.72 -7.17
N ILE A 69 1.00 8.80 -5.96
CA ILE A 69 1.68 10.02 -5.50
C ILE A 69 2.93 10.28 -6.36
N LEU A 70 3.73 9.25 -6.63
CA LEU A 70 4.93 9.38 -7.47
C LEU A 70 4.60 9.75 -8.93
N GLU A 71 3.53 9.18 -9.48
CA GLU A 71 3.00 9.53 -10.81
C GLU A 71 2.56 10.99 -10.90
N SER A 72 2.02 11.54 -9.80
CA SER A 72 1.53 12.93 -9.74
C SER A 72 2.63 13.99 -9.65
N ILE A 73 3.91 13.61 -9.53
CA ILE A 73 5.03 14.55 -9.44
C ILE A 73 5.72 14.65 -10.81
N ASP A 74 5.55 15.80 -11.46
CA ASP A 74 6.06 16.06 -12.81
C ASP A 74 7.59 16.14 -12.87
N GLU A 75 8.24 16.58 -11.79
CA GLU A 75 9.70 16.71 -11.74
C GLU A 75 10.44 15.39 -11.53
N LEU A 76 9.72 14.29 -11.30
CA LEU A 76 10.31 12.96 -11.20
C LEU A 76 10.46 12.32 -12.57
N SER A 77 11.67 11.85 -12.85
CA SER A 77 11.91 10.96 -13.98
C SER A 77 11.23 9.60 -13.77
N GLU A 78 10.97 8.86 -14.84
CA GLU A 78 10.47 7.48 -14.76
C GLU A 78 11.42 6.60 -13.92
N SER A 79 12.74 6.76 -14.07
CA SER A 79 13.74 6.08 -13.24
C SER A 79 13.62 6.42 -11.76
N ASP A 80 13.40 7.69 -11.40
CA ASP A 80 13.22 8.07 -9.98
C ASP A 80 11.98 7.41 -9.37
N ARG A 81 10.89 7.31 -10.16
CA ARG A 81 9.66 6.63 -9.74
C ARG A 81 9.89 5.14 -9.51
N LEU A 82 10.55 4.47 -10.47
CA LEU A 82 10.88 3.04 -10.36
C LEU A 82 11.81 2.74 -9.17
N GLU A 83 12.85 3.55 -8.98
CA GLU A 83 13.77 3.42 -7.83
C GLU A 83 13.04 3.62 -6.49
N ALA A 84 12.16 4.62 -6.40
CA ALA A 84 11.37 4.87 -5.20
C ALA A 84 10.42 3.71 -4.91
N MET A 85 9.72 3.18 -5.93
CA MET A 85 8.84 2.03 -5.79
C MET A 85 9.60 0.76 -5.37
N GLU A 86 10.79 0.53 -5.92
CA GLU A 86 11.62 -0.60 -5.52
C GLU A 86 12.08 -0.47 -4.06
N ALA A 87 12.52 0.72 -3.64
CA ALA A 87 12.88 0.96 -2.24
C ALA A 87 11.70 0.79 -1.27
N LEU A 88 10.47 1.12 -1.70
CA LEU A 88 9.25 0.84 -0.93
C LEU A 88 9.01 -0.67 -0.83
N ARG A 89 9.10 -1.41 -1.94
CA ARG A 89 8.88 -2.86 -2.00
C ARG A 89 9.89 -3.66 -1.16
N GLN A 90 11.13 -3.18 -1.04
CA GLN A 90 12.11 -3.80 -0.15
C GLN A 90 11.69 -3.79 1.32
N LYS A 91 10.99 -2.74 1.76
CA LYS A 91 10.49 -2.64 3.15
C LYS A 91 9.10 -3.24 3.32
N VAL A 92 8.25 -3.04 2.32
CA VAL A 92 6.85 -3.47 2.28
C VAL A 92 6.69 -4.36 1.05
N PRO A 93 7.00 -5.65 1.16
CA PRO A 93 6.98 -6.53 -0.01
C PRO A 93 5.55 -6.66 -0.55
N PRO A 94 5.40 -6.73 -1.89
CA PRO A 94 4.11 -7.00 -2.50
C PRO A 94 3.55 -8.34 -2.00
N LEU A 95 2.25 -8.54 -2.18
CA LEU A 95 1.60 -9.77 -1.76
C LEU A 95 2.11 -10.96 -2.57
N ASP A 96 2.39 -12.05 -1.88
CA ASP A 96 2.59 -13.33 -2.57
C ASP A 96 1.24 -13.96 -2.98
N ARG A 97 1.32 -15.06 -3.73
CA ARG A 97 0.15 -15.76 -4.26
C ARG A 97 -0.82 -16.20 -3.16
N ASP A 98 -0.29 -16.75 -2.07
CA ASP A 98 -1.11 -17.33 -1.01
C ASP A 98 -1.77 -16.21 -0.20
N GLU A 99 -1.05 -15.12 0.01
CA GLU A 99 -1.55 -13.89 0.62
C GLU A 99 -2.68 -13.25 -0.20
N VAL A 100 -2.55 -13.20 -1.53
CA VAL A 100 -3.63 -12.72 -2.41
C VAL A 100 -4.85 -13.62 -2.34
N LEU A 101 -4.66 -14.94 -2.40
CA LEU A 101 -5.76 -15.90 -2.31
C LEU A 101 -6.50 -15.80 -0.97
N ASN A 102 -5.75 -15.73 0.13
CA ASN A 102 -6.32 -15.55 1.46
C ASN A 102 -7.08 -14.23 1.57
N ALA A 103 -6.49 -13.11 1.11
CA ALA A 103 -7.16 -11.82 1.11
C ALA A 103 -8.47 -11.85 0.29
N PHE A 104 -8.46 -12.51 -0.88
CA PHE A 104 -9.65 -12.66 -1.70
C PHE A 104 -10.76 -13.44 -0.97
N VAL A 105 -10.41 -14.57 -0.34
CA VAL A 105 -11.35 -15.39 0.43
C VAL A 105 -11.93 -14.62 1.62
N GLU A 106 -11.10 -13.89 2.37
CA GLU A 106 -11.56 -13.10 3.51
C GLU A 106 -12.49 -11.95 3.09
N ASN A 107 -12.20 -11.28 1.98
CA ASN A 107 -13.11 -10.28 1.41
C ASN A 107 -14.45 -10.92 1.01
N LEU A 108 -14.41 -12.07 0.33
CA LEU A 108 -15.62 -12.79 -0.04
C LEU A 108 -16.46 -13.20 1.17
N ARG A 109 -15.80 -13.70 2.22
CA ARG A 109 -16.45 -14.04 3.50
C ARG A 109 -17.10 -12.82 4.13
N TRP A 110 -16.43 -11.67 4.12
CA TRP A 110 -16.99 -10.42 4.62
C TRP A 110 -18.24 -10.00 3.86
N TYR A 111 -18.19 -9.98 2.51
CA TYR A 111 -19.35 -9.66 1.68
C TYR A 111 -20.54 -10.58 1.97
N ARG A 112 -20.28 -11.89 2.06
CA ARG A 112 -21.30 -12.89 2.38
C ARG A 112 -21.96 -12.62 3.73
N ARG A 113 -21.16 -12.40 4.77
CA ARG A 113 -21.69 -12.06 6.11
C ARG A 113 -22.52 -10.79 6.10
N TRP A 114 -22.07 -9.76 5.37
CA TRP A 114 -22.80 -8.52 5.27
C TRP A 114 -24.19 -8.73 4.63
N TRP A 115 -24.27 -9.51 3.55
CA TRP A 115 -25.55 -9.85 2.91
C TRP A 115 -26.48 -10.62 3.86
N GLU A 116 -25.97 -11.67 4.50
CA GLU A 116 -26.74 -12.48 5.46
C GLU A 116 -27.32 -11.61 6.61
N GLN A 117 -26.58 -10.61 7.07
CA GLN A 117 -27.00 -9.71 8.14
C GLN A 117 -27.98 -8.62 7.70
N ASN A 118 -27.99 -8.26 6.42
CA ASN A 118 -28.78 -7.14 5.89
C ASN A 118 -29.95 -7.59 5.00
N GLY A 119 -30.20 -8.90 4.93
CA GLY A 119 -31.31 -9.49 4.19
C GLY A 119 -30.98 -9.68 2.71
N GLY A 120 -30.94 -10.94 2.27
CA GLY A 120 -30.62 -11.33 0.90
C GLY A 120 -29.15 -11.69 0.71
N GLY A 121 -28.74 -11.80 -0.54
CA GLY A 121 -27.40 -12.19 -0.97
C GLY A 121 -27.46 -12.99 -2.27
N PRO A 122 -26.46 -12.85 -3.16
CA PRO A 122 -26.37 -13.68 -4.35
C PRO A 122 -26.23 -15.15 -3.98
N SER A 123 -26.93 -16.00 -4.71
CA SER A 123 -26.66 -17.44 -4.79
C SER A 123 -25.23 -17.70 -5.29
N ASP A 124 -24.75 -18.93 -5.10
CA ASP A 124 -23.42 -19.33 -5.59
C ASP A 124 -23.30 -19.16 -7.13
N GLU A 125 -24.39 -19.35 -7.87
CA GLU A 125 -24.44 -19.13 -9.33
C GLU A 125 -24.34 -17.65 -9.71
N GLU A 126 -25.01 -16.76 -8.99
CA GLU A 126 -24.92 -15.31 -9.18
C GLU A 126 -23.52 -14.81 -8.83
N LEU A 127 -22.91 -15.35 -7.77
CA LEU A 127 -21.53 -15.08 -7.38
C LEU A 127 -20.54 -15.48 -8.47
N LEU A 128 -20.67 -16.69 -9.03
CA LEU A 128 -19.87 -17.13 -10.17
C LEU A 128 -20.07 -16.23 -11.40
N THR A 129 -21.29 -15.75 -11.62
CA THR A 129 -21.59 -14.79 -12.69
C THR A 129 -20.89 -13.46 -12.46
N ILE A 130 -20.91 -12.92 -11.23
CA ILE A 130 -20.19 -11.70 -10.87
C ILE A 130 -18.68 -11.86 -11.09
N VAL A 131 -18.10 -12.99 -10.69
CA VAL A 131 -16.67 -13.29 -10.92
C VAL A 131 -16.36 -13.33 -12.42
N ARG A 132 -17.23 -13.92 -13.24
CA ARG A 132 -17.07 -13.93 -14.71
C ARG A 132 -17.19 -12.52 -15.30
N LEU A 133 -18.13 -11.70 -14.82
CA LEU A 133 -18.29 -10.31 -15.25
C LEU A 133 -17.07 -9.45 -14.90
N ALA A 134 -16.46 -9.66 -13.73
CA ALA A 134 -15.25 -8.96 -13.32
C ALA A 134 -14.06 -9.23 -14.28
N ARG A 135 -14.04 -10.37 -14.98
CA ARG A 135 -13.05 -10.66 -16.02
C ARG A 135 -13.21 -9.82 -17.28
N GLY A 136 -14.35 -9.15 -17.47
CA GLY A 136 -14.77 -8.48 -18.71
C GLY A 136 -14.85 -6.95 -18.67
N ARG A 137 -14.25 -6.26 -17.68
CA ARG A 137 -14.14 -4.78 -17.66
C ARG A 137 -12.70 -4.29 -17.45
N VAL A 138 -11.76 -4.83 -18.22
CA VAL A 138 -10.47 -4.15 -18.48
C VAL A 138 -10.57 -3.56 -19.89
N GLY A 139 -11.23 -2.40 -19.99
CA GLY A 139 -11.23 -1.55 -21.19
C GLY A 139 -10.59 -0.21 -20.85
N PRO A 140 -9.95 0.48 -21.82
CA PRO A 140 -9.14 1.66 -21.53
C PRO A 140 -10.00 2.82 -21.01
N ILE A 141 -9.41 3.63 -20.10
CA ILE A 141 -9.88 4.97 -19.73
C ILE A 141 -9.61 5.91 -20.89
#